data_AF-A0A1M6VNS2-F1
#
_entry.id   AF-A0A1M6VNS2-F1
#
_cell.length_a   1.000
_cell.length_b   1.000
_cell.length_c   1.000
_cell.angle_alpha   90.00
_cell.angle_beta   90.00
_cell.angle_gamma   90.00
#
_symmetry.space_group_name_H-M   'P 1'
#
loop_
_entity.id
_entity.type
_entity.pdbx_description
1 polymer ?
#
loop_
_entity_poly.entity_id
_entity_poly.type
_entity_poly.pdbx_seq_one_letter_code
_entity_poly.pdbx_strand_id
1 'polypeptide(L)'
;MKSNLRVLSIIAFVIAVPSLIITDWYYKGYGIFMMFIFLTIGLVLDQIIRLKFPVSVGSPLNNYKINKILNIVSLVLFVQSPMGLIYGNKCIDNLGFWTMAIMICLGIIINQIAANKYHYTIEK
;
A
#
# COMPACT_ATOMS: atom_id res chain seq x y z
N MET A 1 5.96 -20.89 5.94
CA MET A 1 5.37 -19.85 5.07
C MET A 1 5.39 -18.43 5.67
N LYS A 2 5.00 -18.22 6.94
CA LYS A 2 5.04 -16.89 7.60
C LYS A 2 6.41 -16.21 7.56
N SER A 3 7.48 -17.01 7.79
CA SER A 3 8.87 -16.54 7.74
C SER A 3 9.26 -16.01 6.34
N ASN A 4 8.97 -16.78 5.28
CA ASN A 4 9.38 -16.44 3.91
C ASN A 4 8.71 -15.15 3.42
N LEU A 5 7.42 -14.94 3.69
CA LEU A 5 6.73 -13.70 3.30
C LEU A 5 7.29 -12.48 4.05
N ARG A 6 7.64 -12.64 5.33
CA ARG A 6 8.24 -11.57 6.14
C ARG A 6 9.62 -11.19 5.61
N VAL A 7 10.43 -12.20 5.29
CA VAL A 7 11.75 -12.00 4.67
C VAL A 7 11.60 -11.29 3.32
N LEU A 8 10.66 -11.73 2.46
CA LEU A 8 10.40 -11.07 1.17
C LEU A 8 9.93 -9.62 1.32
N SER A 9 9.07 -9.33 2.31
CA SER A 9 8.64 -7.96 2.62
C SER A 9 9.83 -7.08 3.01
N ILE A 10 10.69 -7.55 3.91
CA ILE A 10 11.91 -6.84 4.32
C ILE A 10 12.85 -6.64 3.13
N ILE A 11 13.07 -7.67 2.31
CA ILE A 11 13.90 -7.58 1.10
C ILE A 11 13.34 -6.51 0.16
N ALA A 12 12.03 -6.46 -0.06
CA ALA A 12 11.42 -5.44 -0.90
C ALA A 12 11.66 -4.02 -0.36
N PHE A 13 11.54 -3.81 0.95
CA PHE A 13 11.88 -2.52 1.57
C PHE A 13 13.37 -2.16 1.43
N VAL A 14 14.26 -3.14 1.65
CA VAL A 14 15.71 -2.93 1.52
C VAL A 14 16.10 -2.62 0.08
N ILE A 15 15.49 -3.28 -0.91
CA ILE A 15 15.77 -3.06 -2.34
C ILE A 15 15.15 -1.76 -2.85
N ALA A 16 14.11 -1.21 -2.20
CA ALA A 16 13.50 0.05 -2.62
C ALA A 16 14.52 1.20 -2.69
N VAL A 17 15.40 1.32 -1.70
CA VAL A 17 16.44 2.37 -1.65
C VAL A 17 17.48 2.26 -2.79
N PRO A 18 18.18 1.12 -2.99
CA PRO A 18 19.11 0.99 -4.10
C PRO A 18 18.41 1.03 -5.46
N SER A 19 17.14 0.63 -5.56
CA SER A 19 16.39 0.75 -6.82
C SER A 19 16.24 2.20 -7.27
N LEU A 20 16.11 3.14 -6.33
CA LEU A 20 16.09 4.58 -6.66
C LEU A 20 17.36 5.01 -7.39
N ILE A 21 18.53 4.60 -6.88
CA ILE A 21 19.83 5.01 -7.43
C ILE A 21 20.10 4.28 -8.75
N ILE A 22 19.95 2.95 -8.75
CA ILE A 22 20.30 2.12 -9.90
C ILE A 22 19.39 2.44 -11.08
N THR A 23 18.08 2.53 -10.86
CA THR A 23 17.16 2.83 -11.97
C THR A 23 17.39 4.23 -12.52
N ASP A 24 17.70 5.23 -11.69
CA ASP A 24 18.00 6.57 -12.21
C ASP A 24 19.29 6.65 -13.02
N TRP A 25 20.25 5.74 -12.82
CA TRP A 25 21.45 5.64 -13.67
C TRP A 25 21.12 5.21 -15.10
N TYR A 26 20.13 4.33 -15.28
CA TYR A 26 19.73 3.83 -16.61
C TYR A 26 18.57 4.63 -17.22
N TYR A 27 17.62 5.06 -16.39
CA TYR A 27 16.39 5.76 -16.78
C TYR A 27 16.14 6.95 -15.85
N LYS A 28 16.73 8.09 -16.19
CA LYS A 28 16.69 9.31 -15.38
C LYS A 28 15.25 9.72 -15.03
N GLY A 29 14.94 9.78 -13.73
CA GLY A 29 13.64 10.19 -13.21
C GLY A 29 12.61 9.07 -13.07
N TYR A 30 13.01 7.80 -13.26
CA TYR A 30 12.19 6.60 -13.01
C TYR A 30 12.62 5.85 -11.72
N GLY A 31 13.70 6.25 -11.06
CA GLY A 31 14.14 5.68 -9.78
C GLY A 31 13.09 5.82 -8.69
N ILE A 32 12.43 6.97 -8.61
CA ILE A 32 11.32 7.18 -7.67
C ILE A 32 10.17 6.20 -7.96
N PHE A 33 9.82 6.00 -9.23
CA PHE A 33 8.78 5.04 -9.63
C PHE A 33 9.08 3.62 -9.13
N MET A 34 10.31 3.13 -9.40
CA MET A 34 10.71 1.79 -8.98
C MET A 34 10.78 1.66 -7.45
N MET A 35 11.27 2.68 -6.75
CA MET A 35 11.29 2.71 -5.28
C MET A 35 9.89 2.50 -4.71
N PHE A 36 8.90 3.28 -5.17
CA PHE A 36 7.54 3.16 -4.67
C PHE A 36 6.88 1.83 -5.03
N ILE A 37 7.19 1.23 -6.18
CA ILE A 37 6.74 -0.15 -6.51
C ILE A 37 7.24 -1.13 -5.45
N PHE A 38 8.55 -1.10 -5.15
CA PHE A 38 9.11 -2.00 -4.13
C PHE A 38 8.56 -1.73 -2.73
N LEU A 39 8.35 -0.47 -2.36
CA LEU A 39 7.69 -0.11 -1.11
C LEU A 39 6.27 -0.68 -1.05
N THR A 40 5.49 -0.55 -2.12
CA THR A 40 4.13 -1.09 -2.19
C THR A 40 4.10 -2.61 -2.11
N ILE A 41 5.00 -3.30 -2.80
CA ILE A 41 5.13 -4.76 -2.69
C ILE A 41 5.46 -5.16 -1.26
N GLY A 42 6.44 -4.50 -0.62
CA GLY A 42 6.83 -4.74 0.76
C GLY A 42 5.67 -4.56 1.73
N LEU A 43 4.91 -3.47 1.58
CA LEU A 43 3.74 -3.15 2.40
C LEU A 43 2.61 -4.17 2.20
N VAL A 44 2.27 -4.51 0.96
CA VAL A 44 1.22 -5.50 0.66
C VAL A 44 1.59 -6.86 1.25
N LEU A 45 2.85 -7.30 1.12
CA LEU A 45 3.32 -8.55 1.72
C LEU A 45 3.22 -8.53 3.26
N ASP A 46 3.61 -7.43 3.92
CA ASP A 46 3.47 -7.30 5.38
C ASP A 46 2.00 -7.42 5.81
N GLN A 47 1.09 -6.75 5.11
CA GLN A 47 -0.32 -6.79 5.45
C GLN A 47 -0.98 -8.14 5.14
N ILE A 48 -0.56 -8.85 4.07
CA ILE A 48 -1.02 -10.22 3.78
C ILE A 48 -0.62 -11.17 4.92
N ILE A 49 0.56 -10.99 5.52
CA ILE A 49 0.99 -11.80 6.68
C ILE A 49 0.04 -11.57 7.86
N ARG A 50 -0.29 -10.30 8.15
CA ARG A 50 -1.23 -9.94 9.24
C ARG A 50 -2.65 -10.45 8.96
N LEU A 51 -3.07 -10.51 7.69
CA LEU A 51 -4.34 -11.09 7.28
C LEU A 51 -4.38 -12.61 7.51
N LYS A 52 -3.34 -13.34 7.10
CA LYS A 52 -3.28 -14.81 7.19
C LYS A 52 -3.05 -15.33 8.61
N PHE A 53 -2.42 -14.54 9.48
CA PHE A 53 -2.13 -14.92 10.87
C PHE A 53 -2.69 -13.88 11.84
N PRO A 54 -4.03 -13.81 12.00
CA PRO A 54 -4.66 -12.91 12.95
C PRO A 54 -4.25 -13.27 14.39
N VAL A 55 -4.00 -12.25 15.22
CA VAL A 55 -3.91 -12.41 16.67
C VAL A 55 -5.35 -12.26 17.18
N SER A 56 -5.92 -13.36 17.71
CA SER A 56 -7.21 -13.43 18.43
C SER A 56 -8.36 -12.55 17.88
N VAL A 57 -9.13 -13.04 16.91
CA VAL A 57 -10.29 -12.31 16.34
C VAL A 57 -11.60 -12.92 16.87
N GLY A 58 -12.36 -12.14 17.64
CA GLY A 58 -13.59 -12.55 18.32
C GLY A 58 -14.87 -12.60 17.48
N SER A 59 -14.74 -12.93 16.19
CA SER A 59 -15.83 -12.97 15.21
C SER A 59 -16.44 -11.61 14.79
N PRO A 60 -17.13 -11.53 13.64
CA PRO A 60 -17.14 -12.52 12.55
C PRO A 60 -15.88 -12.40 11.67
N LEU A 61 -15.23 -13.54 11.41
CA LEU A 61 -13.98 -13.64 10.65
C LEU A 61 -14.08 -13.07 9.21
N ASN A 62 -15.28 -13.06 8.63
CA ASN A 62 -15.52 -12.48 7.31
C ASN A 62 -15.35 -10.96 7.31
N ASN A 63 -15.90 -10.27 8.32
CA ASN A 63 -15.74 -8.82 8.48
C ASN A 63 -14.28 -8.46 8.70
N TYR A 64 -13.54 -9.24 9.49
CA TYR A 64 -12.09 -9.08 9.66
C TYR A 64 -11.34 -9.11 8.33
N LYS A 65 -11.59 -10.13 7.49
CA LYS A 65 -10.90 -10.29 6.21
C LYS A 65 -11.21 -9.12 5.27
N ILE A 66 -12.50 -8.77 5.12
CA ILE A 66 -12.92 -7.68 4.23
C ILE A 66 -12.36 -6.34 4.72
N ASN A 67 -12.45 -6.05 6.03
CA ASN A 67 -11.90 -4.85 6.64
C ASN A 67 -10.38 -4.72 6.37
N LYS A 68 -9.62 -5.80 6.58
CA LYS A 68 -8.18 -5.80 6.31
C LYS A 68 -7.86 -5.60 4.84
N ILE A 69 -8.60 -6.22 3.92
CA ILE A 69 -8.41 -6.02 2.48
C ILE A 69 -8.68 -4.56 2.10
N LEU A 70 -9.78 -3.98 2.57
CA LEU A 70 -10.09 -2.57 2.31
C LEU A 70 -9.00 -1.64 2.87
N ASN A 71 -8.49 -1.92 4.07
CA ASN A 71 -7.38 -1.17 4.65
C ASN A 71 -6.07 -1.33 3.86
N ILE A 72 -5.79 -2.51 3.30
CA ILE A 72 -4.64 -2.70 2.38
C ILE A 72 -4.80 -1.81 1.15
N VAL A 73 -5.98 -1.82 0.53
CA VAL A 73 -6.25 -1.00 -0.66
C VAL A 73 -6.12 0.48 -0.35
N SER A 74 -6.69 0.94 0.76
CA SER A 74 -6.56 2.32 1.23
C SER A 74 -5.09 2.72 1.45
N LEU A 75 -4.31 1.86 2.10
CA LEU A 75 -2.89 2.09 2.34
C LEU A 75 -2.08 2.15 1.04
N VAL A 76 -2.36 1.26 0.08
CA VAL A 76 -1.73 1.30 -1.24
C VAL A 76 -2.04 2.61 -1.95
N LEU A 77 -3.29 3.07 -1.93
CA LEU A 77 -3.69 4.36 -2.51
C LEU A 77 -2.95 5.53 -1.88
N PHE A 78 -2.79 5.57 -0.56
CA PHE A 78 -2.04 6.63 0.11
C PHE A 78 -0.56 6.62 -0.25
N VAL A 79 0.06 5.45 -0.23
CA VAL A 79 1.49 5.30 -0.53
C VAL A 79 1.80 5.61 -2.00
N GLN A 80 0.89 5.27 -2.91
CA GLN A 80 1.05 5.53 -4.34
C GLN A 80 0.62 6.95 -4.74
N SER A 81 -0.10 7.68 -3.89
CA SER A 81 -0.59 9.04 -4.20
C SER A 81 0.51 10.04 -4.62
N PRO A 82 1.73 10.04 -4.03
CA PRO A 82 2.80 10.94 -4.48
C PRO A 82 3.29 10.60 -5.89
N MET A 83 3.21 9.34 -6.32
CA MET A 83 3.52 8.97 -7.70
C MET A 83 2.49 9.55 -8.67
N GLY A 84 1.20 9.52 -8.30
CA GLY A 84 0.14 10.18 -9.06
C GLY A 84 0.45 11.66 -9.29
N LEU A 85 0.94 12.35 -8.26
CA LEU A 85 1.36 13.75 -8.35
C LEU A 85 2.55 13.95 -9.30
N ILE A 86 3.65 13.21 -9.06
CA ILE A 86 4.91 13.39 -9.79
C ILE A 86 4.74 13.02 -11.27
N TYR A 87 4.17 11.85 -11.55
CA TYR A 87 4.08 11.32 -12.91
C TYR A 87 2.83 11.81 -13.65
N GLY A 88 1.73 12.13 -12.95
CA GLY A 88 0.56 12.75 -13.57
C GLY A 88 0.86 14.15 -14.11
N ASN A 89 1.62 14.96 -13.35
CA ASN A 89 2.06 16.29 -13.81
C ASN A 89 3.07 16.22 -14.97
N LYS A 90 3.81 15.10 -15.14
CA LYS A 90 4.66 14.89 -16.32
C LYS A 90 3.84 14.68 -17.60
N CYS A 91 2.61 14.19 -17.50
CA CYS A 91 1.74 13.99 -18.66
C CYS A 91 0.95 15.24 -19.02
N ILE A 92 0.29 15.86 -18.04
CA ILE A 92 -0.54 17.06 -18.23
C ILE A 92 -0.42 17.92 -16.97
N ASP A 93 -0.23 19.24 -17.15
CA ASP A 93 -0.20 20.18 -16.04
C ASP A 93 -1.47 20.08 -15.17
N ASN A 94 -1.28 20.11 -13.86
CA ASN A 94 -2.31 19.95 -12.83
C ASN A 94 -3.00 18.57 -12.75
N LEU A 95 -2.84 17.68 -13.73
CA LEU A 95 -3.44 16.34 -13.68
C LEU A 95 -2.90 15.51 -12.52
N GLY A 96 -1.63 15.67 -12.18
CA GLY A 96 -1.03 15.01 -11.03
C GLY A 96 -1.64 15.42 -9.69
N PHE A 97 -2.01 16.70 -9.55
CA PHE A 97 -2.72 17.15 -8.34
C PHE A 97 -4.08 16.48 -8.22
N TRP A 98 -4.85 16.45 -9.31
CA TRP A 98 -6.16 15.80 -9.34
C TRP A 98 -6.08 14.30 -9.07
N THR A 99 -5.12 13.59 -9.69
CA THR A 99 -4.95 12.14 -9.44
C THR A 99 -4.57 11.87 -7.99
N MET A 100 -3.62 12.64 -7.42
CA MET A 100 -3.27 12.53 -6.00
C MET A 100 -4.48 12.75 -5.10
N ALA A 101 -5.24 13.83 -5.33
CA ALA A 101 -6.43 14.15 -4.55
C ALA A 101 -7.48 13.05 -4.63
N ILE A 102 -7.76 12.51 -5.83
CA ILE A 102 -8.70 11.41 -6.04
C ILE A 102 -8.23 10.15 -5.28
N MET A 103 -6.94 9.79 -5.36
CA MET A 103 -6.40 8.63 -4.66
C MET A 103 -6.53 8.76 -3.14
N ILE A 104 -6.24 9.94 -2.60
CA ILE A 104 -6.40 10.23 -1.16
C ILE A 104 -7.87 10.15 -0.76
N CYS A 105 -8.77 10.81 -1.49
CA CYS A 105 -10.20 10.78 -1.22
C CYS A 105 -10.77 9.36 -1.26
N LEU A 106 -10.41 8.57 -2.29
CA LEU A 106 -10.79 7.15 -2.38
C LEU A 106 -10.22 6.34 -1.22
N GLY A 107 -8.96 6.57 -0.85
CA GLY A 107 -8.34 5.94 0.30
C GLY A 107 -9.09 6.20 1.61
N ILE A 108 -9.52 7.44 1.84
CA ILE A 108 -10.33 7.83 3.01
C ILE A 108 -11.69 7.15 2.98
N ILE A 109 -12.41 7.20 1.85
CA ILE A 109 -13.74 6.59 1.71
C ILE A 109 -13.67 5.08 1.97
N ILE A 110 -12.69 4.39 1.39
CA ILE A 110 -12.49 2.94 1.57
C ILE A 110 -12.19 2.62 3.04
N ASN A 111 -11.33 3.41 3.70
CA ASN A 111 -11.01 3.24 5.12
C ASN A 111 -12.26 3.44 6.00
N GLN A 112 -13.07 4.44 5.69
CA GLN A 112 -14.32 4.71 6.41
C GLN A 112 -15.34 3.58 6.22
N ILE A 113 -15.44 3.02 5.00
CA ILE A 113 -16.28 1.84 4.73
C ILE A 113 -15.79 0.63 5.53
N ALA A 114 -14.47 0.41 5.60
CA ALA A 114 -13.90 -0.68 6.39
C ALA A 114 -14.28 -0.55 7.86
N ALA A 115 -14.12 0.65 8.44
CA ALA A 115 -14.42 0.94 9.84
C ALA A 115 -15.91 0.80 10.19
N ASN A 116 -16.80 1.33 9.33
CA ASN A 116 -18.22 1.42 9.64
C ASN A 116 -19.00 0.15 9.30
N LYS A 117 -18.75 -0.45 8.12
CA LYS A 117 -19.54 -1.59 7.61
C LYS A 117 -18.95 -2.94 8.00
N TYR A 118 -17.62 -3.00 8.12
CA TYR A 118 -16.89 -4.24 8.39
C TYR A 118 -16.15 -4.20 9.72
N HIS A 119 -16.74 -3.54 10.72
CA HIS A 119 -16.20 -3.55 12.07
C HIS A 119 -16.04 -4.99 12.60
N TYR A 120 -14.95 -5.23 13.35
CA TYR A 120 -14.68 -6.50 14.01
C TYR A 120 -14.03 -6.23 15.38
N THR A 121 -14.26 -7.14 16.31
CA THR A 121 -13.67 -7.11 17.66
C THR A 121 -12.47 -8.05 17.75
N ILE A 122 -11.41 -7.57 18.40
CA ILE A 122 -10.23 -8.36 18.75
C ILE A 122 -10.44 -8.89 20.17
N GLU A 123 -10.31 -10.20 20.36
CA GLU A 123 -10.34 -10.81 21.70
C GLU A 123 -9.00 -10.54 22.39
N LYS A 124 -9.04 -10.06 23.64
CA LYS A 124 -7.86 -9.76 24.46
C LYS A 124 -7.18 -11.03 24.96
#